data_AF-A0A554J495-F1
#
_entry.id   AF-A0A554J495-F1
#
_cell.length_a   1.000
_cell.length_b   1.000
_cell.length_c   1.000
_cell.angle_alpha   90.00
_cell.angle_beta   90.00
_cell.angle_gamma   90.00
#
_symmetry.space_group_name_H-M   'P 1'
#
loop_
_entity.id
_entity.type
_entity.pdbx_description
1 polymer ?
#
loop_
_entity_poly.entity_id
_entity_poly.type
_entity_poly.pdbx_seq_one_letter_code
_entity_poly.pdbx_strand_id
1 'polypeptide(L)'
;MVDETTGQNAASNPTPDTGGIPTAPAGAAQSNPLNAPVSVGSDPSQAPTSSEPSEGALGNDIAKILKDVKLPTRPENVPGKEQRPAAQTKDIDALLSGTPTQAQPASQVAPAKPEPAPEAPAPTKDAVQSVHTLKQDLQQVVHDQKISVVRAAALEQEKQRVPEEIVVKPHSNRVKNFFFAAFLLLFLGGAALGGVYIVMQSRTQPLPEQQTNSLVFAEQTVPLPLDGQTPTQLKGLLGGVRDASTGSLGSITRIAPLKVVSSQEGETTRLATLSEFFSAIGVTPPGDLTRALSDDFFFGLHTIDKNAPLLVIPVLSYDRAFAGMLAWESSINAQLAPIFVRVPDLILGADGIPARRTFTDIVMRNYDVRALTDDSGAVALYYAFPTRNILVIAENPHSFTELLSRLQAQRKL
;
A
#
# COMPACT_ATOMS: atom_id res chain seq x y z
N MET A 1 25.37 -38.30 -65.72
CA MET A 1 26.79 -38.01 -65.99
C MET A 1 27.18 -36.90 -65.02
N VAL A 2 28.02 -37.09 -64.00
CA VAL A 2 29.28 -37.91 -63.90
C VAL A 2 30.34 -37.31 -64.81
N ASP A 3 31.50 -36.79 -64.37
CA ASP A 3 32.07 -36.54 -63.02
C ASP A 3 32.82 -35.16 -63.04
N GLU A 4 32.94 -34.39 -61.96
CA GLU A 4 33.93 -34.42 -60.85
C GLU A 4 35.40 -34.08 -61.22
N THR A 5 36.10 -33.43 -60.28
CA THR A 5 37.51 -32.99 -60.25
C THR A 5 37.93 -31.80 -61.16
N THR A 6 38.98 -31.00 -60.88
CA THR A 6 39.64 -30.53 -59.63
C THR A 6 40.61 -29.38 -60.01
N GLY A 7 40.79 -28.35 -59.16
CA GLY A 7 41.99 -27.48 -59.23
C GLY A 7 41.77 -25.99 -58.90
N GLN A 8 42.69 -25.41 -58.12
CA GLN A 8 42.72 -23.98 -57.73
C GLN A 8 43.77 -23.20 -58.52
N ASN A 9 43.53 -21.90 -58.78
CA ASN A 9 44.50 -20.78 -58.94
C ASN A 9 43.75 -19.52 -59.45
N ALA A 10 44.16 -18.26 -59.20
CA ALA A 10 45.11 -17.68 -58.25
C ALA A 10 44.95 -16.13 -58.21
N ALA A 11 45.66 -15.46 -57.27
CA ALA A 11 45.87 -14.00 -57.13
C ALA A 11 44.68 -13.17 -56.59
N SER A 12 44.87 -12.01 -55.92
CA SER A 12 46.11 -11.21 -55.75
C SER A 12 46.22 -10.39 -54.44
N ASN A 13 47.31 -10.58 -53.68
CA ASN A 13 48.03 -9.63 -52.79
C ASN A 13 47.32 -8.95 -51.57
N PRO A 14 48.06 -8.32 -50.61
CA PRO A 14 49.52 -8.17 -50.47
C PRO A 14 50.16 -8.58 -49.11
N THR A 15 51.50 -8.61 -49.07
CA THR A 15 52.44 -8.51 -47.90
C THR A 15 53.20 -7.16 -47.97
N PRO A 16 54.07 -6.72 -47.01
CA PRO A 16 54.70 -7.36 -45.83
C PRO A 16 54.22 -6.73 -44.48
N ASP A 17 54.84 -6.79 -43.29
CA ASP A 17 56.23 -7.05 -42.85
C ASP A 17 56.33 -7.61 -41.39
N THR A 18 57.53 -7.58 -40.79
CA THR A 18 58.03 -8.65 -39.90
C THR A 18 58.72 -8.17 -38.61
N GLY A 19 58.53 -8.90 -37.49
CA GLY A 19 59.27 -8.73 -36.22
C GLY A 19 58.67 -7.68 -35.26
N GLY A 20 59.01 -7.66 -33.96
CA GLY A 20 59.88 -8.54 -33.17
C GLY A 20 59.79 -8.21 -31.66
N ILE A 21 60.06 -9.17 -30.77
CA ILE A 21 59.88 -9.04 -29.30
C ILE A 21 61.10 -8.36 -28.64
N PRO A 22 60.90 -7.52 -27.61
CA PRO A 22 61.86 -7.34 -26.52
C PRO A 22 61.34 -7.81 -25.15
N THR A 23 62.26 -8.30 -24.30
CA THR A 23 62.00 -8.90 -22.98
C THR A 23 62.09 -7.91 -21.80
N ALA A 24 61.63 -8.34 -20.62
CA ALA A 24 61.73 -7.57 -19.37
C ALA A 24 63.17 -7.48 -18.79
N PRO A 25 63.45 -6.47 -17.95
CA PRO A 25 64.63 -6.39 -17.08
C PRO A 25 64.34 -6.85 -15.63
N ALA A 26 65.39 -7.15 -14.86
CA ALA A 26 65.30 -7.49 -13.43
C ALA A 26 66.54 -7.02 -12.63
N GLY A 27 66.40 -6.89 -11.30
CA GLY A 27 67.45 -6.48 -10.34
C GLY A 27 67.33 -5.01 -9.89
N ALA A 28 67.90 -4.58 -8.76
CA ALA A 28 68.50 -5.32 -7.64
C ALA A 28 68.44 -4.43 -6.35
N ALA A 29 68.76 -4.96 -5.16
CA ALA A 29 68.50 -4.31 -3.87
C ALA A 29 69.74 -3.70 -3.18
N GLN A 30 69.54 -2.72 -2.28
CA GLN A 30 70.45 -2.41 -1.15
C GLN A 30 69.81 -1.48 -0.06
N SER A 31 69.88 -1.92 1.21
CA SER A 31 70.17 -1.20 2.50
C SER A 31 69.75 0.29 2.72
N ASN A 32 69.40 0.84 3.91
CA ASN A 32 69.30 0.43 5.34
C ASN A 32 68.74 1.67 6.15
N PRO A 33 68.66 1.74 7.51
CA PRO A 33 68.33 0.79 8.60
C PRO A 33 67.36 1.41 9.68
N LEU A 34 67.32 0.85 10.91
CA LEU A 34 66.78 1.40 12.20
C LEU A 34 65.25 1.62 12.31
N ASN A 35 64.49 0.91 13.17
CA ASN A 35 64.63 0.87 14.64
C ASN A 35 63.87 -0.31 15.30
N ALA A 36 64.34 -0.71 16.49
CA ALA A 36 63.75 -1.61 17.49
C ALA A 36 64.41 -1.28 18.86
N PRO A 37 63.96 -1.76 20.05
CA PRO A 37 62.91 -2.74 20.36
C PRO A 37 61.68 -2.06 21.04
N VAL A 38 60.78 -2.72 21.80
CA VAL A 38 61.00 -3.36 23.13
C VAL A 38 60.26 -4.70 23.22
N SER A 39 60.87 -5.68 23.90
CA SER A 39 60.20 -6.91 24.35
C SER A 39 59.91 -6.85 25.86
N VAL A 40 58.70 -7.21 26.26
CA VAL A 40 58.36 -7.63 27.62
C VAL A 40 57.48 -8.87 27.49
N GLY A 41 57.81 -9.94 28.21
CA GLY A 41 57.00 -11.15 28.29
C GLY A 41 56.59 -11.44 29.73
N SER A 42 55.59 -12.31 29.90
CA SER A 42 55.25 -12.91 31.18
C SER A 42 54.69 -14.31 30.97
N ASP A 43 55.29 -15.27 31.68
CA ASP A 43 54.87 -16.68 31.76
C ASP A 43 53.56 -16.81 32.59
N PRO A 44 52.85 -17.95 32.59
CA PRO A 44 51.52 -18.04 33.18
C PRO A 44 51.57 -18.27 34.70
N SER A 45 50.66 -17.63 35.44
CA SER A 45 49.95 -18.20 36.61
C SER A 45 49.18 -17.13 37.39
N GLN A 46 47.84 -17.19 37.31
CA GLN A 46 46.97 -17.08 38.49
C GLN A 46 45.52 -17.41 38.11
N ALA A 47 44.87 -18.21 38.94
CA ALA A 47 43.44 -18.51 38.84
C ALA A 47 42.68 -17.75 39.93
N PRO A 48 41.44 -17.29 39.66
CA PRO A 48 40.45 -17.03 40.70
C PRO A 48 39.42 -18.17 40.76
N THR A 49 39.45 -18.87 41.90
CA THR A 49 38.28 -19.46 42.61
C THR A 49 37.01 -19.82 41.82
N SER A 50 36.73 -21.13 41.81
CA SER A 50 35.43 -21.76 41.57
C SER A 50 34.21 -21.05 42.19
N SER A 51 33.11 -21.00 41.43
CA SER A 51 31.75 -20.93 41.95
C SER A 51 30.82 -21.84 41.13
N GLU A 52 30.18 -22.80 41.79
CA GLU A 52 29.19 -23.69 41.16
C GLU A 52 27.83 -23.00 41.08
N PRO A 53 27.12 -23.06 39.93
CA PRO A 53 25.67 -22.92 39.86
C PRO A 53 25.04 -24.29 40.15
N SER A 54 24.15 -24.38 41.14
CA SER A 54 23.58 -25.66 41.56
C SER A 54 22.53 -26.20 40.59
N GLU A 55 22.73 -27.44 40.13
CA GLU A 55 21.63 -28.27 39.63
C GLU A 55 20.65 -28.54 40.78
N GLY A 56 19.35 -28.28 40.58
CA GLY A 56 18.30 -28.70 41.53
C GLY A 56 17.10 -27.75 41.69
N ALA A 57 17.22 -26.47 41.35
CA ALA A 57 16.14 -25.50 41.62
C ALA A 57 14.96 -25.56 40.62
N LEU A 58 15.23 -25.64 39.32
CA LEU A 58 14.23 -25.38 38.27
C LEU A 58 13.22 -26.52 38.02
N GLY A 59 13.52 -27.76 38.42
CA GLY A 59 12.65 -28.91 38.15
C GLY A 59 11.35 -28.91 38.96
N ASN A 60 11.37 -28.35 40.18
CA ASN A 60 10.26 -28.45 41.12
C ASN A 60 9.11 -27.47 40.82
N ASP A 61 9.39 -26.29 40.25
CA ASP A 61 8.35 -25.30 39.94
C ASP A 61 7.53 -25.68 38.70
N ILE A 62 8.15 -26.29 37.69
CA ILE A 62 7.44 -26.82 36.51
C ILE A 62 6.43 -27.90 36.92
N ALA A 63 6.82 -28.80 37.84
CA ALA A 63 5.95 -29.84 38.41
C ALA A 63 4.79 -29.29 39.26
N LYS A 64 4.86 -28.02 39.68
CA LYS A 64 3.82 -27.33 40.45
C LYS A 64 2.80 -26.64 39.52
N ILE A 65 3.26 -26.01 38.44
CA ILE A 65 2.41 -25.31 37.47
C ILE A 65 1.50 -26.28 36.68
N LEU A 66 1.98 -27.50 36.40
CA LEU A 66 1.24 -28.51 35.62
C LEU A 66 0.02 -29.15 36.32
N LYS A 67 -0.32 -28.76 37.56
CA LYS A 67 -1.45 -29.36 38.31
C LYS A 67 -2.79 -28.61 38.22
N ASP A 68 -2.78 -27.32 37.88
CA ASP A 68 -3.99 -26.48 38.00
C ASP A 68 -4.71 -26.19 36.65
N VAL A 69 -4.16 -26.64 35.51
CA VAL A 69 -4.79 -26.46 34.20
C VAL A 69 -5.78 -27.60 33.92
N LYS A 70 -7.05 -27.36 34.25
CA LYS A 70 -8.14 -28.34 34.10
C LYS A 70 -8.82 -28.20 32.73
N LEU A 71 -8.40 -28.98 31.73
CA LEU A 71 -8.99 -28.95 30.39
C LEU A 71 -10.47 -29.41 30.40
N PRO A 72 -11.35 -28.80 29.59
CA PRO A 72 -12.71 -29.30 29.38
C PRO A 72 -12.69 -30.61 28.60
N THR A 73 -13.47 -31.60 29.03
CA THR A 73 -13.54 -32.92 28.40
C THR A 73 -14.30 -32.88 27.07
N ARG A 74 -13.65 -33.38 26.02
CA ARG A 74 -14.29 -33.70 24.73
C ARG A 74 -15.18 -34.94 24.92
N PRO A 75 -16.46 -34.93 24.53
CA PRO A 75 -17.28 -36.14 24.58
C PRO A 75 -16.78 -37.17 23.55
N GLU A 76 -16.68 -38.43 23.96
CA GLU A 76 -16.33 -39.54 23.09
C GLU A 76 -17.54 -40.05 22.30
N ASN A 77 -17.34 -40.38 21.02
CA ASN A 77 -18.35 -41.05 20.19
C ASN A 77 -18.15 -42.57 20.27
N VAL A 78 -19.09 -43.27 20.89
CA VAL A 78 -19.15 -44.75 20.87
C VAL A 78 -19.85 -45.20 19.59
N PRO A 79 -19.28 -46.14 18.80
CA PRO A 79 -19.87 -46.57 17.53
C PRO A 79 -20.93 -47.67 17.71
N GLY A 80 -22.08 -47.48 17.06
CA GLY A 80 -22.91 -48.58 16.53
C GLY A 80 -24.23 -48.88 17.23
N LYS A 81 -25.34 -48.47 16.61
CA LYS A 81 -26.26 -49.40 15.89
C LYS A 81 -27.33 -48.64 15.10
N GLU A 82 -27.83 -49.27 14.05
CA GLU A 82 -28.83 -48.72 13.13
C GLU A 82 -30.21 -48.57 13.79
N GLN A 83 -30.92 -47.50 13.43
CA GLN A 83 -32.35 -47.59 13.13
C GLN A 83 -32.79 -46.47 12.18
N ARG A 84 -33.66 -46.83 11.22
CA ARG A 84 -34.15 -45.97 10.14
C ARG A 84 -35.67 -45.85 10.24
N PRO A 85 -36.22 -44.63 10.18
CA PRO A 85 -37.50 -44.38 9.53
C PRO A 85 -37.32 -43.50 8.28
N ALA A 86 -38.38 -43.33 7.50
CA ALA A 86 -38.31 -42.71 6.18
C ALA A 86 -39.23 -41.49 6.02
N ALA A 87 -38.85 -40.63 5.07
CA ALA A 87 -39.68 -39.75 4.24
C ALA A 87 -40.63 -38.75 4.93
N GLN A 88 -40.37 -37.47 4.68
CA GLN A 88 -41.43 -36.59 4.18
C GLN A 88 -40.86 -35.52 3.25
N THR A 89 -41.38 -35.45 2.02
CA THR A 89 -40.99 -34.49 0.99
C THR A 89 -41.85 -33.24 1.09
N LYS A 90 -41.27 -32.06 0.83
CA LYS A 90 -41.99 -30.93 0.24
C LYS A 90 -41.05 -29.90 -0.36
N ASP A 91 -41.27 -29.61 -1.63
CA ASP A 91 -40.54 -28.64 -2.43
C ASP A 91 -41.04 -27.21 -2.17
N ILE A 92 -40.14 -26.24 -2.26
CA ILE A 92 -40.44 -24.84 -2.63
C ILE A 92 -39.21 -24.24 -3.33
N ASP A 93 -39.09 -24.54 -4.62
CA ASP A 93 -38.23 -23.80 -5.56
C ASP A 93 -39.07 -22.71 -6.28
N ALA A 94 -38.45 -21.90 -7.11
CA ALA A 94 -39.00 -20.80 -7.91
C ALA A 94 -39.48 -19.56 -7.12
N LEU A 95 -38.55 -18.61 -6.89
CA LEU A 95 -38.85 -17.25 -6.42
C LEU A 95 -38.21 -16.19 -7.35
N LEU A 96 -38.56 -16.23 -8.65
CA LEU A 96 -38.11 -15.26 -9.66
C LEU A 96 -38.97 -15.32 -10.95
N SER A 97 -39.93 -14.41 -11.13
CA SER A 97 -40.49 -13.87 -12.40
C SER A 97 -41.91 -13.31 -12.24
N GLY A 98 -42.25 -12.20 -12.94
CA GLY A 98 -43.64 -11.86 -13.26
C GLY A 98 -44.16 -10.48 -12.79
N THR A 99 -44.28 -9.55 -13.73
CA THR A 99 -45.16 -8.35 -13.74
C THR A 99 -45.86 -8.35 -15.13
N PRO A 100 -46.94 -7.58 -15.44
CA PRO A 100 -47.60 -6.51 -14.65
C PRO A 100 -49.16 -6.51 -14.64
N THR A 101 -49.75 -5.49 -13.99
CA THR A 101 -51.00 -4.72 -14.30
C THR A 101 -52.17 -5.45 -15.00
N GLN A 102 -53.43 -5.47 -14.52
CA GLN A 102 -54.30 -4.40 -13.95
C GLN A 102 -55.32 -5.03 -12.92
N ALA A 103 -56.42 -4.48 -12.36
CA ALA A 103 -57.23 -3.27 -12.57
C ALA A 103 -58.01 -2.81 -11.30
N GLN A 104 -59.24 -2.29 -11.47
CA GLN A 104 -60.22 -1.72 -10.49
C GLN A 104 -61.67 -2.04 -10.98
N PRO A 105 -62.79 -1.82 -10.24
CA PRO A 105 -63.04 -0.88 -9.10
C PRO A 105 -63.66 -1.59 -7.84
N ALA A 106 -64.23 -0.96 -6.79
CA ALA A 106 -64.74 0.42 -6.60
C ALA A 106 -64.74 0.92 -5.11
N SER A 107 -64.87 2.25 -4.98
CA SER A 107 -65.43 3.13 -3.92
C SER A 107 -65.74 2.57 -2.51
N GLN A 108 -65.49 3.31 -1.41
CA GLN A 108 -66.09 4.61 -0.99
C GLN A 108 -65.23 5.22 0.17
N VAL A 109 -65.34 6.44 0.77
CA VAL A 109 -66.10 7.72 0.69
C VAL A 109 -65.39 8.71 1.66
N ALA A 110 -65.41 10.05 1.60
CA ALA A 110 -65.55 11.07 0.53
C ALA A 110 -65.06 12.45 1.09
N PRO A 111 -64.63 13.43 0.26
CA PRO A 111 -63.92 14.64 0.74
C PRO A 111 -64.61 16.02 0.48
N ALA A 112 -64.18 17.01 1.26
CA ALA A 112 -63.87 18.43 0.92
C ALA A 112 -64.94 19.51 0.57
N LYS A 113 -64.67 20.70 1.14
CA LYS A 113 -65.04 22.10 0.75
C LYS A 113 -66.55 22.48 0.84
N PRO A 114 -66.90 23.81 0.91
CA PRO A 114 -66.74 24.76 -0.21
C PRO A 114 -66.13 26.14 0.15
N GLU A 115 -65.94 26.96 -0.89
CA GLU A 115 -65.54 28.39 -0.87
C GLU A 115 -66.21 29.06 -2.08
N PRO A 116 -66.82 30.25 -1.93
CA PRO A 116 -67.22 31.08 -3.08
C PRO A 116 -66.71 32.53 -3.00
N ALA A 117 -66.62 33.17 -4.17
CA ALA A 117 -66.31 34.59 -4.39
C ALA A 117 -67.46 35.24 -5.23
N PRO A 118 -67.28 36.37 -5.92
CA PRO A 118 -67.29 37.74 -5.35
C PRO A 118 -68.31 38.68 -6.01
N GLU A 119 -68.71 39.78 -5.35
CA GLU A 119 -69.19 41.01 -6.04
C GLU A 119 -69.24 42.25 -5.12
N ALA A 120 -69.52 43.44 -5.69
CA ALA A 120 -69.62 44.73 -4.98
C ALA A 120 -70.95 45.45 -5.32
N PRO A 121 -71.47 46.34 -4.45
CA PRO A 121 -71.21 47.78 -4.62
C PRO A 121 -71.16 48.60 -3.31
N ALA A 122 -70.90 49.92 -3.41
CA ALA A 122 -70.96 50.91 -2.31
C ALA A 122 -72.31 51.69 -2.33
N PRO A 123 -72.71 52.38 -1.22
CA PRO A 123 -72.30 53.79 -1.03
C PRO A 123 -72.25 54.36 0.43
N THR A 124 -71.48 55.44 0.67
CA THR A 124 -71.68 56.59 1.63
C THR A 124 -72.03 56.35 3.13
N LYS A 125 -71.59 57.13 4.14
CA LYS A 125 -70.86 58.43 4.23
C LYS A 125 -70.34 58.71 5.68
N ASP A 126 -69.33 59.58 5.79
CA ASP A 126 -68.97 60.53 6.89
C ASP A 126 -69.07 60.15 8.40
N ALA A 127 -67.93 60.22 9.14
CA ALA A 127 -67.79 60.97 10.43
C ALA A 127 -66.36 60.92 11.07
N VAL A 128 -65.67 62.08 11.13
CA VAL A 128 -64.60 62.51 12.08
C VAL A 128 -63.28 61.69 12.20
N GLN A 129 -62.14 62.39 12.11
CA GLN A 129 -60.79 61.88 12.48
C GLN A 129 -60.36 62.37 13.88
N SER A 130 -59.58 61.56 14.61
CA SER A 130 -58.93 61.95 15.87
C SER A 130 -57.55 62.57 15.60
N VAL A 131 -57.35 63.84 15.99
CA VAL A 131 -56.08 64.56 15.79
C VAL A 131 -55.12 64.27 16.95
N HIS A 132 -54.00 63.61 16.66
CA HIS A 132 -52.86 63.52 17.59
C HIS A 132 -52.12 64.86 17.64
N THR A 133 -51.58 65.23 18.80
CA THR A 133 -50.87 66.51 18.98
C THR A 133 -49.42 66.29 19.38
N LEU A 134 -48.51 67.14 18.89
CA LEU A 134 -47.07 67.06 19.16
C LEU A 134 -46.71 67.07 20.65
N LYS A 135 -47.60 67.65 21.49
CA LYS A 135 -47.49 67.62 22.96
C LYS A 135 -47.62 66.20 23.52
N GLN A 136 -48.50 65.38 22.95
CA GLN A 136 -48.73 63.99 23.36
C GLN A 136 -47.47 63.14 23.13
N ASP A 137 -46.90 63.20 21.92
CA ASP A 137 -45.70 62.45 21.53
C ASP A 137 -44.48 62.86 22.38
N LEU A 138 -44.26 64.16 22.60
CA LEU A 138 -43.18 64.66 23.46
C LEU A 138 -43.33 64.21 24.92
N GLN A 139 -44.55 64.17 25.46
CA GLN A 139 -44.78 63.66 26.81
C GLN A 139 -44.52 62.16 26.90
N GLN A 140 -44.83 61.38 25.86
CA GLN A 140 -44.59 59.94 25.83
C GLN A 140 -43.08 59.61 25.75
N VAL A 141 -42.32 60.28 24.88
CA VAL A 141 -40.86 60.08 24.77
C VAL A 141 -40.13 60.40 26.09
N VAL A 142 -40.52 61.48 26.77
CA VAL A 142 -39.90 61.87 28.06
C VAL A 142 -40.25 60.88 29.18
N HIS A 143 -41.45 60.29 29.17
CA HIS A 143 -41.88 59.33 30.18
C HIS A 143 -41.22 57.95 29.98
N ASP A 144 -41.23 57.42 28.76
CA ASP A 144 -40.75 56.07 28.44
C ASP A 144 -39.21 55.97 28.52
N GLN A 145 -38.48 57.02 28.13
CA GLN A 145 -37.00 56.98 28.07
C GLN A 145 -36.29 57.56 29.31
N LYS A 146 -37.02 58.12 30.28
CA LYS A 146 -36.49 58.70 31.53
C LYS A 146 -35.35 59.73 31.33
N ILE A 147 -35.33 60.44 30.20
CA ILE A 147 -34.29 61.42 29.90
C ILE A 147 -34.53 62.68 30.75
N SER A 148 -33.71 62.85 31.80
CA SER A 148 -33.74 64.05 32.64
C SER A 148 -33.47 65.31 31.80
N VAL A 149 -34.25 66.37 32.06
CA VAL A 149 -34.19 67.66 31.36
C VAL A 149 -32.77 68.27 31.38
N VAL A 150 -32.01 68.00 32.44
CA VAL A 150 -30.60 68.41 32.59
C VAL A 150 -29.72 67.84 31.48
N ARG A 151 -29.99 66.61 31.01
CA ARG A 151 -29.22 65.94 29.96
C ARG A 151 -29.51 66.50 28.57
N ALA A 152 -30.73 66.99 28.32
CA ALA A 152 -31.06 67.70 27.09
C ALA A 152 -30.31 69.04 27.01
N ALA A 153 -30.30 69.82 28.10
CA ALA A 153 -29.56 71.08 28.17
C ALA A 153 -28.04 70.91 27.97
N ALA A 154 -27.46 69.84 28.52
CA ALA A 154 -26.04 69.53 28.34
C ALA A 154 -25.67 69.24 26.86
N LEU A 155 -26.52 68.48 26.15
CA LEU A 155 -26.30 68.14 24.73
C LEU A 155 -26.43 69.37 23.81
N GLU A 156 -27.34 70.30 24.11
CA GLU A 156 -27.45 71.57 23.38
C GLU A 156 -26.18 72.43 23.57
N GLN A 157 -25.62 72.46 24.79
CA GLN A 157 -24.41 73.22 25.12
C GLN A 157 -23.13 72.60 24.57
N GLU A 158 -23.08 71.27 24.39
CA GLU A 158 -21.96 70.57 23.75
C GLU A 158 -21.91 70.86 22.23
N LYS A 159 -23.06 70.98 21.57
CA LYS A 159 -23.20 71.26 20.14
C LYS A 159 -22.76 72.67 19.71
N GLN A 160 -22.67 73.63 20.65
CA GLN A 160 -22.32 75.03 20.35
C GLN A 160 -20.83 75.37 20.51
N ARG A 161 -19.94 74.38 20.68
CA ARG A 161 -18.48 74.60 20.64
C ARG A 161 -17.95 74.58 19.20
N VAL A 162 -17.26 75.67 18.84
CA VAL A 162 -16.66 75.90 17.52
C VAL A 162 -15.54 74.87 17.23
N PRO A 163 -15.32 74.43 15.97
CA PRO A 163 -14.35 73.37 15.68
C PRO A 163 -12.91 73.76 16.00
N GLU A 164 -12.21 72.88 16.72
CA GLU A 164 -10.76 72.93 16.96
C GLU A 164 -10.03 72.13 15.86
N GLU A 165 -8.75 72.43 15.60
CA GLU A 165 -8.05 71.93 14.41
C GLU A 165 -7.92 70.40 14.33
N ILE A 166 -8.08 69.85 13.12
CA ILE A 166 -7.92 68.41 12.86
C ILE A 166 -6.43 68.06 12.85
N VAL A 167 -5.88 67.78 14.03
CA VAL A 167 -4.55 67.19 14.18
C VAL A 167 -4.56 65.77 13.61
N VAL A 168 -4.06 65.61 12.38
CA VAL A 168 -3.96 64.32 11.68
C VAL A 168 -2.93 63.43 12.37
N LYS A 169 -3.41 62.60 13.32
CA LYS A 169 -2.59 61.56 13.96
C LYS A 169 -2.14 60.54 12.90
N PRO A 170 -0.85 60.16 12.84
CA PRO A 170 -0.35 59.23 11.82
C PRO A 170 -1.05 57.86 11.96
N HIS A 171 -1.62 57.37 10.85
CA HIS A 171 -2.36 56.13 10.83
C HIS A 171 -1.48 54.93 11.23
N SER A 172 -1.94 54.12 12.17
CA SER A 172 -1.12 53.07 12.78
C SER A 172 -0.81 51.92 11.82
N ASN A 173 0.48 51.74 11.50
CA ASN A 173 0.96 50.63 10.66
C ASN A 173 0.61 49.23 11.21
N ARG A 174 0.15 49.11 12.48
CA ARG A 174 -0.36 47.83 13.03
C ARG A 174 -1.47 47.22 12.16
N VAL A 175 -2.35 48.05 11.58
CA VAL A 175 -3.45 47.57 10.71
C VAL A 175 -2.88 46.99 9.41
N LYS A 176 -1.91 47.68 8.79
CA LYS A 176 -1.21 47.18 7.60
C LYS A 176 -0.44 45.89 7.88
N ASN A 177 0.25 45.81 9.02
CA ASN A 177 0.97 44.62 9.43
C ASN A 177 0.02 43.43 9.72
N PHE A 178 -1.17 43.69 10.26
CA PHE A 178 -2.20 42.66 10.45
C PHE A 178 -2.72 42.12 9.10
N PHE A 179 -3.05 43.00 8.14
CA PHE A 179 -3.43 42.57 6.80
C PHE A 179 -2.30 41.83 6.08
N PHE A 180 -1.05 42.27 6.22
CA PHE A 180 0.12 41.57 5.66
C PHE A 180 0.29 40.17 6.28
N ALA A 181 0.18 40.04 7.61
CA ALA A 181 0.25 38.75 8.29
C ALA A 181 -0.90 37.81 7.88
N ALA A 182 -2.13 38.32 7.78
CA ALA A 182 -3.28 37.56 7.31
C ALA A 182 -3.12 37.10 5.85
N PHE A 183 -2.62 37.98 4.96
CA PHE A 183 -2.35 37.64 3.57
C PHE A 183 -1.21 36.62 3.43
N LEU A 184 -0.14 36.75 4.23
CA LEU A 184 0.95 35.79 4.28
C LEU A 184 0.47 34.41 4.76
N LEU A 185 -0.37 34.36 5.79
CA LEU A 185 -0.94 33.10 6.29
C LEU A 185 -1.88 32.46 5.26
N LEU A 186 -2.73 33.26 4.58
CA LEU A 186 -3.56 32.80 3.47
C LEU A 186 -2.71 32.26 2.30
N PHE A 187 -1.61 32.94 1.96
CA PHE A 187 -0.70 32.53 0.89
C PHE A 187 0.05 31.23 1.24
N LEU A 188 0.54 31.09 2.48
CA LEU A 188 1.14 29.84 2.96
C LEU A 188 0.12 28.69 3.00
N GLY A 189 -1.12 28.95 3.43
CA GLY A 189 -2.20 27.97 3.39
C GLY A 189 -2.56 27.54 1.96
N GLY A 190 -2.67 28.48 1.03
CA GLY A 190 -2.88 28.23 -0.40
C GLY A 190 -1.72 27.44 -1.04
N ALA A 191 -0.47 27.79 -0.70
CA ALA A 191 0.71 27.06 -1.16
C ALA A 191 0.78 25.63 -0.60
N ALA A 192 0.42 25.42 0.67
CA ALA A 192 0.35 24.10 1.27
C ALA A 192 -0.74 23.23 0.63
N LEU A 193 -1.96 23.78 0.44
CA LEU A 193 -3.05 23.10 -0.25
C LEU A 193 -2.71 22.80 -1.72
N GLY A 194 -2.08 23.73 -2.43
CA GLY A 194 -1.60 23.54 -3.80
C GLY A 194 -0.52 22.46 -3.89
N GLY A 195 0.42 22.40 -2.93
CA GLY A 195 1.42 21.34 -2.83
C GLY A 195 0.79 19.96 -2.62
N VAL A 196 -0.18 19.85 -1.69
CA VAL A 196 -0.94 18.61 -1.48
C VAL A 196 -1.73 18.23 -2.74
N TYR A 197 -2.36 19.18 -3.41
CA TYR A 197 -3.11 18.95 -4.64
C TYR A 197 -2.22 18.40 -5.76
N ILE A 198 -1.05 18.98 -5.99
CA ILE A 198 -0.07 18.49 -6.98
C ILE A 198 0.37 17.06 -6.62
N VAL A 199 0.70 16.79 -5.35
CA VAL A 199 1.10 15.43 -4.90
C VAL A 199 -0.03 14.41 -5.04
N MET A 200 -1.31 14.81 -4.91
CA MET A 200 -2.46 13.94 -5.22
C MET A 200 -2.61 13.72 -6.73
N GLN A 201 -2.55 14.78 -7.54
CA GLN A 201 -2.67 14.72 -9.00
C GLN A 201 -1.59 13.81 -9.64
N SER A 202 -0.37 13.83 -9.11
CA SER A 202 0.73 12.96 -9.56
C SER A 202 0.51 11.46 -9.27
N ARG A 203 -0.45 11.08 -8.41
CA ARG A 203 -0.77 9.66 -8.12
C ARG A 203 -1.88 9.10 -9.01
N THR A 204 -2.65 9.95 -9.68
CA THR A 204 -3.81 9.57 -10.49
C THR A 204 -3.54 9.69 -11.99
N GLN A 205 -2.45 9.06 -12.46
CA GLN A 205 -2.42 8.65 -13.88
C GLN A 205 -3.52 7.61 -14.11
N PRO A 206 -4.40 7.79 -15.11
CA PRO A 206 -5.37 6.77 -15.47
C PRO A 206 -4.65 5.51 -15.95
N LEU A 207 -5.09 4.33 -15.52
CA LEU A 207 -4.57 3.08 -16.08
C LEU A 207 -4.98 2.99 -17.56
N PRO A 208 -4.10 2.47 -18.43
CA PRO A 208 -4.47 2.15 -19.81
C PRO A 208 -5.67 1.19 -19.83
N GLU A 209 -6.64 1.42 -20.72
CA GLU A 209 -7.89 0.62 -20.77
C GLU A 209 -7.66 -0.87 -21.10
N GLN A 210 -6.47 -1.21 -21.59
CA GLN A 210 -6.04 -2.57 -21.87
C GLN A 210 -5.59 -3.32 -20.60
N GLN A 211 -6.56 -3.90 -19.88
CA GLN A 211 -6.54 -5.22 -19.20
C GLN A 211 -7.52 -5.24 -18.00
N THR A 212 -8.81 -5.41 -18.27
CA THR A 212 -9.82 -5.71 -17.22
C THR A 212 -9.66 -7.11 -16.61
N ASN A 213 -8.94 -8.02 -17.28
CA ASN A 213 -8.72 -9.41 -16.86
C ASN A 213 -7.49 -9.56 -15.95
N SER A 214 -7.52 -8.99 -14.75
CA SER A 214 -6.49 -9.24 -13.72
C SER A 214 -6.42 -10.73 -13.35
N LEU A 215 -5.20 -11.31 -13.30
CA LEU A 215 -4.98 -12.73 -12.97
C LEU A 215 -5.52 -13.12 -11.59
N VAL A 216 -5.57 -12.15 -10.66
CA VAL A 216 -6.15 -12.26 -9.33
C VAL A 216 -7.08 -11.07 -9.12
N PHE A 217 -8.25 -11.28 -8.50
CA PHE A 217 -9.11 -10.18 -8.06
C PHE A 217 -8.43 -9.32 -6.97
N ALA A 218 -8.59 -8.00 -7.07
CA ALA A 218 -8.02 -7.03 -6.14
C ALA A 218 -9.03 -5.90 -5.89
N GLU A 219 -9.20 -5.50 -4.63
CA GLU A 219 -10.13 -4.45 -4.21
C GLU A 219 -9.68 -3.06 -4.68
N GLN A 220 -8.37 -2.88 -4.84
CA GLN A 220 -7.75 -1.65 -5.32
C GLN A 220 -6.63 -1.96 -6.32
N THR A 221 -6.37 -1.06 -7.25
CA THR A 221 -5.19 -1.10 -8.13
C THR A 221 -4.47 0.23 -8.09
N VAL A 222 -3.17 0.21 -7.79
CA VAL A 222 -2.31 1.40 -7.72
C VAL A 222 -1.28 1.36 -8.86
N PRO A 223 -1.21 2.38 -9.73
CA PRO A 223 -0.22 2.44 -10.79
C PRO A 223 1.19 2.68 -10.23
N LEU A 224 2.20 2.03 -10.81
CA LEU A 224 3.61 2.17 -10.45
C LEU A 224 4.45 2.49 -11.70
N PRO A 225 4.69 3.77 -12.02
CA PRO A 225 5.60 4.15 -13.11
C PRO A 225 7.02 3.63 -12.86
N LEU A 226 7.54 2.82 -13.77
CA LEU A 226 8.90 2.27 -13.69
C LEU A 226 9.96 3.25 -14.20
N ASP A 227 9.57 4.20 -15.04
CA ASP A 227 10.47 5.16 -15.69
C ASP A 227 10.94 6.27 -14.73
N GLY A 228 12.14 6.80 -15.00
CA GLY A 228 12.75 7.87 -14.21
C GLY A 228 13.30 7.47 -12.83
N GLN A 229 13.15 6.21 -12.41
CA GLN A 229 13.62 5.70 -11.11
C GLN A 229 14.80 4.74 -11.26
N THR A 230 15.72 4.75 -10.29
CA THR A 230 16.75 3.71 -10.17
C THR A 230 16.20 2.48 -9.44
N PRO A 231 16.75 1.27 -9.66
CA PRO A 231 16.30 0.06 -8.98
C PRO A 231 16.32 0.14 -7.44
N THR A 232 17.32 0.82 -6.86
CA THR A 232 17.41 1.03 -5.41
C THR A 232 16.28 1.91 -4.89
N GLN A 233 15.90 2.97 -5.62
CA GLN A 233 14.78 3.84 -5.26
C GLN A 233 13.45 3.08 -5.35
N LEU A 234 13.23 2.33 -6.44
CA LEU A 234 11.99 1.57 -6.64
C LEU A 234 11.83 0.44 -5.61
N LYS A 235 12.92 -0.28 -5.29
CA LYS A 235 12.99 -1.22 -4.16
C LYS A 235 12.66 -0.57 -2.82
N GLY A 236 13.24 0.60 -2.55
CA GLY A 236 13.01 1.35 -1.31
C GLY A 236 11.56 1.83 -1.17
N LEU A 237 10.97 2.33 -2.25
CA LEU A 237 9.55 2.70 -2.31
C LEU A 237 8.66 1.50 -1.98
N LEU A 238 8.86 0.37 -2.66
CA LEU A 238 8.04 -0.82 -2.46
C LEU A 238 8.20 -1.43 -1.06
N GLY A 239 9.40 -1.46 -0.49
CA GLY A 239 9.62 -1.84 0.91
C GLY A 239 8.90 -0.90 1.89
N GLY A 240 8.91 0.41 1.63
CA GLY A 240 8.15 1.39 2.41
C GLY A 240 6.63 1.20 2.35
N VAL A 241 6.09 0.69 1.24
CA VAL A 241 4.66 0.36 1.11
C VAL A 241 4.32 -1.00 1.78
N ARG A 242 5.25 -1.95 1.86
CA ARG A 242 5.11 -3.16 2.69
C ARG A 242 4.96 -2.82 4.17
N ASP A 243 5.81 -1.93 4.66
CA ASP A 243 5.89 -1.59 6.08
C ASP A 243 4.79 -0.61 6.55
N ALA A 244 3.94 -0.12 5.64
CA ALA A 244 2.80 0.75 5.93
C ALA A 244 1.47 -0.02 5.90
N SER A 245 0.73 -0.04 7.02
CA SER A 245 -0.60 -0.67 7.09
C SER A 245 -1.70 0.33 6.67
N THR A 246 -2.01 0.39 5.38
CA THR A 246 -2.93 1.39 4.78
C THR A 246 -4.19 0.83 4.11
N GLY A 247 -4.29 -0.50 3.94
CA GLY A 247 -5.47 -1.16 3.38
C GLY A 247 -6.54 -1.52 4.42
N SER A 248 -7.63 -2.12 3.96
CA SER A 248 -8.57 -2.83 4.85
C SER A 248 -8.08 -4.26 5.11
N LEU A 249 -8.25 -4.76 6.33
CA LEU A 249 -7.84 -6.12 6.70
C LEU A 249 -8.49 -7.16 5.77
N GLY A 250 -7.68 -8.03 5.17
CA GLY A 250 -8.09 -9.05 4.19
C GLY A 250 -8.18 -8.57 2.73
N SER A 251 -7.99 -7.28 2.45
CA SER A 251 -7.97 -6.78 1.06
C SER A 251 -6.61 -7.01 0.37
N ILE A 252 -6.63 -7.16 -0.95
CA ILE A 252 -5.44 -7.19 -1.79
C ILE A 252 -5.43 -5.93 -2.67
N THR A 253 -4.38 -5.12 -2.51
CA THR A 253 -4.07 -4.04 -3.44
C THR A 253 -3.18 -4.58 -4.56
N ARG A 254 -3.64 -4.55 -5.82
CA ARG A 254 -2.77 -4.79 -6.98
C ARG A 254 -1.83 -3.60 -7.15
N ILE A 255 -0.55 -3.88 -7.26
CA ILE A 255 0.41 -2.90 -7.79
C ILE A 255 0.51 -3.15 -9.29
N ALA A 256 0.34 -2.11 -10.10
CA ALA A 256 0.33 -2.18 -11.55
C ALA A 256 1.54 -1.43 -12.14
N PRO A 257 2.68 -2.12 -12.33
CA PRO A 257 3.84 -1.57 -13.04
C PRO A 257 3.48 -1.02 -14.42
N LEU A 258 3.81 0.25 -14.66
CA LEU A 258 3.58 0.95 -15.91
C LEU A 258 4.91 1.31 -16.58
N LYS A 259 4.96 1.16 -17.90
CA LYS A 259 6.10 1.46 -18.76
C LYS A 259 5.67 2.41 -19.87
N VAL A 260 6.43 3.50 -20.07
CA VAL A 260 6.29 4.39 -21.21
C VAL A 260 7.05 3.81 -22.40
N VAL A 261 6.41 3.82 -23.57
CA VAL A 261 6.96 3.35 -24.85
C VAL A 261 6.72 4.42 -25.91
N SER A 262 7.81 4.95 -26.47
CA SER A 262 7.76 5.87 -27.61
C SER A 262 7.41 5.12 -28.90
N SER A 263 6.22 5.36 -29.44
CA SER A 263 5.78 4.96 -30.77
C SER A 263 6.05 6.10 -31.78
N GLN A 264 5.90 5.83 -33.08
CA GLN A 264 5.93 6.89 -34.10
C GLN A 264 4.74 7.87 -34.00
N GLU A 265 3.68 7.47 -33.28
CA GLU A 265 2.50 8.29 -33.00
C GLU A 265 2.61 9.08 -31.66
N GLY A 266 3.71 8.91 -30.92
CA GLY A 266 3.96 9.56 -29.63
C GLY A 266 4.27 8.59 -28.49
N GLU A 267 4.41 9.11 -27.28
CA GLU A 267 4.60 8.28 -26.08
C GLU A 267 3.28 7.63 -25.65
N THR A 268 3.31 6.32 -25.42
CA THR A 268 2.16 5.54 -24.96
C THR A 268 2.53 4.78 -23.68
N THR A 269 1.65 4.79 -22.69
CA THR A 269 1.84 4.06 -21.43
C THR A 269 1.13 2.72 -21.52
N ARG A 270 1.81 1.63 -21.16
CA ARG A 270 1.21 0.29 -21.00
C ARG A 270 1.61 -0.34 -19.67
N LEU A 271 0.98 -1.46 -19.33
CA LEU A 271 1.50 -2.35 -18.29
C LEU A 271 2.88 -2.86 -18.70
N ALA A 272 3.80 -2.91 -17.74
CA ALA A 272 5.14 -3.48 -17.93
C ALA A 272 5.09 -5.01 -17.91
N THR A 273 5.98 -5.68 -18.64
CA THR A 273 6.11 -7.14 -18.54
C THR A 273 6.85 -7.57 -17.27
N LEU A 274 6.76 -8.86 -16.91
CA LEU A 274 7.51 -9.44 -15.79
C LEU A 274 9.01 -9.16 -15.88
N SER A 275 9.59 -9.28 -17.09
CA SER A 275 11.01 -9.02 -17.35
C SER A 275 11.37 -7.53 -17.18
N GLU A 276 10.51 -6.62 -17.64
CA GLU A 276 10.69 -5.17 -17.44
C GLU A 276 10.55 -4.79 -15.96
N PHE A 277 9.58 -5.36 -15.25
CA PHE A 277 9.40 -5.14 -13.81
C PHE A 277 10.62 -5.63 -13.02
N PHE A 278 11.04 -6.88 -13.20
CA PHE A 278 12.24 -7.43 -12.56
C PHE A 278 13.50 -6.61 -12.88
N SER A 279 13.67 -6.18 -14.13
CA SER A 279 14.78 -5.30 -14.52
C SER A 279 14.72 -3.95 -13.79
N ALA A 280 13.55 -3.32 -13.73
CA ALA A 280 13.33 -2.04 -13.06
C ALA A 280 13.52 -2.14 -11.54
N ILE A 281 13.13 -3.26 -10.90
CA ILE A 281 13.46 -3.53 -9.49
C ILE A 281 14.82 -4.17 -9.29
N GLY A 282 15.70 -4.31 -10.29
CA GLY A 282 17.06 -4.84 -10.10
C GLY A 282 17.08 -6.25 -9.52
N VAL A 283 16.29 -7.13 -10.13
CA VAL A 283 16.13 -8.56 -9.81
C VAL A 283 16.48 -9.37 -11.05
N THR A 284 17.26 -10.43 -10.87
CA THR A 284 17.83 -11.23 -11.97
C THR A 284 17.60 -12.72 -11.69
N PRO A 285 16.44 -13.27 -12.09
CA PRO A 285 16.17 -14.69 -12.00
C PRO A 285 17.01 -15.49 -13.02
N PRO A 286 17.20 -16.81 -12.83
CA PRO A 286 17.89 -17.66 -13.80
C PRO A 286 17.25 -17.60 -15.20
N GLY A 287 18.07 -17.62 -16.24
CA GLY A 287 17.60 -17.44 -17.63
C GLY A 287 16.63 -18.52 -18.14
N ASP A 288 16.63 -19.72 -17.56
CA ASP A 288 15.61 -20.74 -17.86
C ASP A 288 14.30 -20.53 -17.10
N LEU A 289 14.32 -19.83 -15.96
CA LEU A 289 13.11 -19.43 -15.26
C LEU A 289 12.40 -18.31 -16.03
N THR A 290 13.12 -17.28 -16.47
CA THR A 290 12.50 -16.17 -17.23
C THR A 290 11.90 -16.64 -18.56
N ARG A 291 12.48 -17.66 -19.21
CA ARG A 291 11.90 -18.32 -20.41
C ARG A 291 10.75 -19.28 -20.12
N ALA A 292 10.49 -19.62 -18.86
CA ALA A 292 9.45 -20.57 -18.45
C ALA A 292 8.19 -19.90 -17.87
N LEU A 293 8.21 -18.58 -17.76
CA LEU A 293 7.15 -17.74 -17.18
C LEU A 293 6.56 -16.80 -18.25
N SER A 294 5.33 -16.37 -18.05
CA SER A 294 4.68 -15.37 -18.91
C SER A 294 5.20 -13.96 -18.65
N ASP A 295 5.07 -13.09 -19.66
CA ASP A 295 5.23 -11.63 -19.51
C ASP A 295 4.12 -11.01 -18.67
N ASP A 296 2.90 -11.58 -18.68
CA ASP A 296 1.80 -11.20 -17.80
C ASP A 296 2.06 -11.67 -16.35
N PHE A 297 1.80 -10.81 -15.37
CA PHE A 297 1.87 -11.17 -13.95
C PHE A 297 0.93 -10.31 -13.08
N PHE A 298 0.71 -10.77 -11.86
CA PHE A 298 0.06 -10.01 -10.81
C PHE A 298 1.04 -9.83 -9.65
N PHE A 299 1.41 -8.58 -9.37
CA PHE A 299 2.08 -8.21 -8.12
C PHE A 299 1.07 -7.48 -7.23
N GLY A 300 1.01 -7.84 -5.96
CA GLY A 300 0.06 -7.26 -5.03
C GLY A 300 0.50 -7.33 -3.57
N LEU A 301 -0.23 -6.60 -2.75
CA LEU A 301 -0.03 -6.49 -1.32
C LEU A 301 -1.31 -6.92 -0.63
N HIS A 302 -1.27 -8.02 0.13
CA HIS A 302 -2.38 -8.48 0.95
C HIS A 302 -2.27 -7.85 2.35
N THR A 303 -3.24 -7.03 2.73
CA THR A 303 -3.25 -6.35 4.03
C THR A 303 -3.71 -7.32 5.12
N ILE A 304 -2.75 -7.87 5.84
CA ILE A 304 -2.95 -8.49 7.16
C ILE A 304 -2.64 -7.43 8.24
N ASP A 305 -1.89 -7.75 9.30
CA ASP A 305 -1.38 -6.75 10.25
C ASP A 305 -0.43 -5.73 9.58
N LYS A 306 0.25 -6.19 8.51
CA LYS A 306 1.07 -5.43 7.57
C LYS A 306 0.71 -5.81 6.13
N ASN A 307 1.20 -5.07 5.15
CA ASN A 307 1.04 -5.42 3.74
C ASN A 307 2.00 -6.56 3.36
N ALA A 308 1.52 -7.80 3.32
CA ALA A 308 2.30 -8.96 2.90
C ALA A 308 2.38 -9.04 1.36
N PRO A 309 3.58 -9.01 0.76
CA PRO A 309 3.74 -9.05 -0.69
C PRO A 309 3.43 -10.44 -1.25
N LEU A 310 2.84 -10.45 -2.45
CA LEU A 310 2.60 -11.65 -3.25
C LEU A 310 2.73 -11.36 -4.74
N LEU A 311 3.25 -12.35 -5.46
CA LEU A 311 3.52 -12.34 -6.88
C LEU A 311 2.96 -13.62 -7.49
N VAL A 312 2.15 -13.50 -8.54
CA VAL A 312 1.46 -14.61 -9.19
C VAL A 312 1.71 -14.54 -10.68
N ILE A 313 2.26 -15.62 -11.23
CA ILE A 313 2.85 -15.64 -12.57
C ILE A 313 2.33 -16.89 -13.31
N PRO A 314 1.74 -16.75 -14.51
CA PRO A 314 1.41 -17.88 -15.37
C PRO A 314 2.69 -18.58 -15.84
N VAL A 315 2.70 -19.90 -15.76
CA VAL A 315 3.85 -20.75 -16.12
C VAL A 315 3.64 -21.33 -17.51
N LEU A 316 4.60 -21.09 -18.41
CA LEU A 316 4.61 -21.59 -19.78
C LEU A 316 5.23 -23.00 -19.88
N SER A 317 6.17 -23.33 -18.99
CA SER A 317 6.85 -24.63 -18.98
C SER A 317 7.18 -25.06 -17.54
N TYR A 318 6.35 -25.93 -16.98
CA TYR A 318 6.43 -26.35 -15.57
C TYR A 318 7.82 -26.86 -15.17
N ASP A 319 8.39 -27.82 -15.90
CA ASP A 319 9.65 -28.46 -15.52
C ASP A 319 10.82 -27.47 -15.52
N ARG A 320 10.83 -26.52 -16.47
CA ARG A 320 11.81 -25.43 -16.53
C ARG A 320 11.61 -24.39 -15.43
N ALA A 321 10.36 -24.05 -15.11
CA ALA A 321 10.05 -23.12 -14.03
C ALA A 321 10.42 -23.71 -12.67
N PHE A 322 10.14 -24.99 -12.42
CA PHE A 322 10.49 -25.67 -11.19
C PHE A 322 12.02 -25.76 -11.00
N ALA A 323 12.75 -26.23 -12.01
CA ALA A 323 14.22 -26.25 -11.98
C ALA A 323 14.83 -24.84 -11.86
N GLY A 324 14.23 -23.86 -12.52
CA GLY A 324 14.62 -22.45 -12.46
C GLY A 324 14.40 -21.83 -11.08
N MET A 325 13.30 -22.15 -10.39
CA MET A 325 13.06 -21.71 -9.02
C MET A 325 14.07 -22.32 -8.04
N LEU A 326 14.34 -23.63 -8.13
CA LEU A 326 15.36 -24.31 -7.31
C LEU A 326 16.75 -23.66 -7.44
N ALA A 327 17.15 -23.27 -8.66
CA ALA A 327 18.40 -22.54 -8.88
C ALA A 327 18.39 -21.13 -8.25
N TRP A 328 17.23 -20.47 -8.23
CA TRP A 328 17.07 -19.11 -7.72
C TRP A 328 17.02 -19.02 -6.19
N GLU A 329 16.59 -20.08 -5.49
CA GLU A 329 16.51 -20.18 -4.01
C GLU A 329 17.74 -19.62 -3.29
N SER A 330 18.93 -19.88 -3.85
CA SER A 330 20.22 -19.44 -3.32
C SER A 330 20.40 -17.91 -3.22
N SER A 331 19.59 -17.11 -3.90
CA SER A 331 19.71 -15.65 -3.98
C SER A 331 18.39 -14.88 -3.99
N ILE A 332 17.23 -15.55 -4.19
CA ILE A 332 15.91 -14.91 -4.34
C ILE A 332 15.56 -13.98 -3.17
N ASN A 333 15.80 -14.36 -1.91
CA ASN A 333 15.51 -13.49 -0.76
C ASN A 333 16.38 -12.22 -0.79
N ALA A 334 17.68 -12.37 -1.06
CA ALA A 334 18.60 -11.25 -1.15
C ALA A 334 18.31 -10.31 -2.35
N GLN A 335 17.75 -10.85 -3.45
CA GLN A 335 17.30 -10.07 -4.60
C GLN A 335 15.96 -9.36 -4.34
N LEU A 336 14.97 -10.03 -3.74
CA LEU A 336 13.64 -9.47 -3.46
C LEU A 336 13.61 -8.52 -2.25
N ALA A 337 14.59 -8.58 -1.36
CA ALA A 337 14.75 -7.60 -0.29
C ALA A 337 14.96 -6.17 -0.86
N PRO A 338 14.33 -5.12 -0.29
CA PRO A 338 13.49 -5.10 0.90
C PRO A 338 11.98 -5.17 0.58
N ILE A 339 11.58 -5.51 -0.66
CA ILE A 339 10.16 -5.65 -1.05
C ILE A 339 9.50 -6.78 -0.26
N PHE A 340 10.23 -7.88 -0.12
CA PHE A 340 9.95 -9.00 0.79
C PHE A 340 10.88 -8.90 2.02
N VAL A 341 10.49 -9.52 3.13
CA VAL A 341 11.31 -9.60 4.36
C VAL A 341 12.67 -10.22 4.05
N ARG A 342 13.75 -9.53 4.44
CA ARG A 342 15.11 -10.07 4.36
C ARG A 342 15.38 -10.93 5.59
N VAL A 343 15.85 -12.16 5.37
CA VAL A 343 16.44 -13.00 6.41
C VAL A 343 17.97 -13.07 6.25
N PRO A 344 18.74 -13.40 7.30
CA PRO A 344 20.17 -13.63 7.17
C PRO A 344 20.45 -14.87 6.31
N ASP A 345 21.45 -14.81 5.42
CA ASP A 345 21.84 -15.93 4.55
C ASP A 345 22.44 -17.13 5.32
N LEU A 346 22.77 -16.94 6.61
CA LEU A 346 23.20 -17.95 7.56
C LEU A 346 22.16 -18.14 8.68
N ILE A 347 22.16 -19.33 9.27
CA ILE A 347 21.40 -19.70 10.48
C ILE A 347 22.31 -20.53 11.39
N LEU A 348 22.11 -20.47 12.71
CA LEU A 348 22.86 -21.32 13.63
C LEU A 348 22.25 -22.74 13.62
N GLY A 349 23.07 -23.76 13.32
CA GLY A 349 22.65 -25.16 13.39
C GLY A 349 22.41 -25.63 14.82
N ALA A 350 21.72 -26.77 14.96
CA ALA A 350 21.48 -27.41 16.27
C ALA A 350 22.78 -27.93 16.94
N ASP A 351 23.87 -28.00 16.18
CA ASP A 351 25.24 -28.28 16.59
C ASP A 351 26.03 -27.02 17.00
N GLY A 352 25.42 -25.83 16.88
CA GLY A 352 26.08 -24.54 17.12
C GLY A 352 26.95 -24.06 15.95
N ILE A 353 26.91 -24.71 14.79
CA ILE A 353 27.73 -24.33 13.63
C ILE A 353 26.90 -23.41 12.69
N PRO A 354 27.44 -22.28 12.20
CA PRO A 354 26.77 -21.46 11.20
C PRO A 354 26.57 -22.23 9.87
N ALA A 355 25.33 -22.58 9.56
CA ALA A 355 24.92 -23.22 8.32
C ALA A 355 24.31 -22.19 7.36
N ARG A 356 24.35 -22.46 6.04
CA ARG A 356 23.60 -21.63 5.08
C ARG A 356 22.11 -21.89 5.23
N ARG A 357 21.32 -20.82 5.36
CA ARG A 357 19.86 -20.91 5.35
C ARG A 357 19.40 -21.38 3.96
N THR A 358 18.52 -22.38 3.93
CA THR A 358 18.01 -23.00 2.70
C THR A 358 16.48 -23.05 2.74
N PHE A 359 15.85 -23.19 1.57
CA PHE A 359 14.43 -23.47 1.51
C PHE A 359 14.18 -24.93 1.94
N THR A 360 13.20 -25.13 2.82
CA THR A 360 12.67 -26.44 3.20
C THR A 360 11.37 -26.72 2.45
N ASP A 361 10.93 -27.97 2.45
CA ASP A 361 9.63 -28.37 1.91
C ASP A 361 8.61 -28.43 3.05
N ILE A 362 7.45 -27.80 2.86
CA ILE A 362 6.33 -27.78 3.82
C ILE A 362 5.00 -27.92 3.09
N VAL A 363 4.00 -28.50 3.75
CA VAL A 363 2.62 -28.57 3.20
C VAL A 363 1.79 -27.41 3.73
N MET A 364 1.27 -26.56 2.85
CA MET A 364 0.28 -25.52 3.19
C MET A 364 -1.02 -25.74 2.41
N ARG A 365 -2.16 -25.80 3.12
CA ARG A 365 -3.50 -25.96 2.51
C ARG A 365 -3.63 -27.16 1.54
N ASN A 366 -2.89 -28.25 1.79
CA ASN A 366 -2.80 -29.43 0.91
C ASN A 366 -2.16 -29.13 -0.47
N TYR A 367 -1.19 -28.21 -0.49
CA TYR A 367 -0.23 -28.02 -1.58
C TYR A 367 1.18 -28.12 -1.01
N ASP A 368 2.10 -28.65 -1.81
CA ASP A 368 3.53 -28.70 -1.52
C ASP A 368 4.14 -27.31 -1.77
N VAL A 369 4.89 -26.79 -0.80
CA VAL A 369 5.40 -25.42 -0.81
C VAL A 369 6.85 -25.38 -0.34
N ARG A 370 7.71 -24.74 -1.15
CA ARG A 370 9.10 -24.48 -0.80
C ARG A 370 9.16 -23.18 0.01
N ALA A 371 9.58 -23.27 1.27
CA ALA A 371 9.56 -22.14 2.21
C ALA A 371 10.94 -21.85 2.83
N LEU A 372 11.22 -20.58 3.04
CA LEU A 372 12.38 -20.05 3.73
C LEU A 372 11.90 -19.42 5.05
N THR A 373 12.38 -19.93 6.17
CA THR A 373 11.99 -19.47 7.51
C THR A 373 12.97 -18.43 8.07
N ASP A 374 12.51 -17.59 9.00
CA ASP A 374 13.37 -16.75 9.83
C ASP A 374 13.98 -17.52 11.01
N ASP A 375 14.64 -16.81 11.94
CA ASP A 375 15.27 -17.38 13.14
C ASP A 375 14.26 -17.80 14.23
N SER A 376 12.99 -17.43 14.11
CA SER A 376 11.90 -17.91 14.95
C SER A 376 11.23 -19.18 14.40
N GLY A 377 11.58 -19.59 13.17
CA GLY A 377 10.91 -20.66 12.43
C GLY A 377 9.64 -20.22 11.69
N ALA A 378 9.30 -18.92 11.71
CA ALA A 378 8.19 -18.39 10.93
C ALA A 378 8.56 -18.30 9.44
N VAL A 379 7.59 -18.48 8.55
CA VAL A 379 7.82 -18.36 7.10
C VAL A 379 8.01 -16.89 6.72
N ALA A 380 9.15 -16.57 6.10
CA ALA A 380 9.54 -15.22 5.68
C ALA A 380 9.56 -15.03 4.16
N LEU A 381 9.60 -16.13 3.40
CA LEU A 381 9.40 -16.16 1.94
C LEU A 381 9.03 -17.59 1.55
N TYR A 382 8.07 -17.78 0.65
CA TYR A 382 7.80 -19.09 0.06
C TYR A 382 7.45 -18.99 -1.41
N TYR A 383 7.56 -20.12 -2.11
CA TYR A 383 6.97 -20.28 -3.43
C TYR A 383 6.28 -21.64 -3.59
N ALA A 384 5.22 -21.64 -4.39
CA ALA A 384 4.36 -22.79 -4.61
C ALA A 384 3.91 -22.85 -6.08
N PHE A 385 3.56 -24.06 -6.54
CA PHE A 385 2.87 -24.27 -7.80
C PHE A 385 1.49 -24.88 -7.55
N PRO A 386 0.45 -24.08 -7.22
CA PRO A 386 -0.91 -24.60 -6.98
C PRO A 386 -1.46 -25.41 -8.15
N THR A 387 -1.03 -25.06 -9.36
CA THR A 387 -1.22 -25.83 -10.59
C THR A 387 0.06 -25.76 -11.43
N ARG A 388 0.22 -26.66 -12.41
CA ARG A 388 1.39 -26.65 -13.30
C ARG A 388 1.54 -25.39 -14.15
N ASN A 389 0.48 -24.58 -14.27
CA ASN A 389 0.44 -23.33 -15.04
C ASN A 389 0.44 -22.05 -14.17
N ILE A 390 0.60 -22.15 -12.84
CA ILE A 390 0.66 -20.99 -11.93
C ILE A 390 1.81 -21.14 -10.93
N LEU A 391 2.71 -20.15 -10.91
CA LEU A 391 3.70 -19.96 -9.86
C LEU A 391 3.22 -18.85 -8.91
N VAL A 392 3.30 -19.12 -7.61
CA VAL A 392 3.07 -18.15 -6.53
C VAL A 392 4.38 -17.93 -5.79
N ILE A 393 4.76 -16.68 -5.53
CA ILE A 393 5.84 -16.29 -4.63
C ILE A 393 5.26 -15.27 -3.63
N ALA A 394 5.32 -15.55 -2.33
CA ALA A 394 4.65 -14.72 -1.32
C ALA A 394 5.35 -14.80 0.05
N GLU A 395 5.03 -13.86 0.94
CA GLU A 395 5.64 -13.77 2.28
C GLU A 395 4.87 -14.56 3.35
N ASN A 396 3.55 -14.37 3.45
CA ASN A 396 2.75 -14.87 4.58
C ASN A 396 1.78 -16.04 4.22
N PRO A 397 1.64 -17.08 5.07
CA PRO A 397 0.70 -18.21 4.87
C PRO A 397 -0.79 -17.84 4.77
N HIS A 398 -1.23 -16.75 5.41
CA HIS A 398 -2.61 -16.27 5.28
C HIS A 398 -2.86 -15.75 3.85
N SER A 399 -1.88 -15.07 3.25
CA SER A 399 -1.94 -14.65 1.84
C SER A 399 -2.05 -15.82 0.88
N PHE A 400 -1.51 -17.01 1.21
CA PHE A 400 -1.70 -18.21 0.40
C PHE A 400 -3.17 -18.66 0.41
N THR A 401 -3.79 -18.66 1.59
CA THR A 401 -5.19 -19.05 1.76
C THR A 401 -6.13 -18.12 0.98
N GLU A 402 -5.91 -16.81 1.09
CA GLU A 402 -6.71 -15.80 0.39
C GLU A 402 -6.53 -15.88 -1.13
N LEU A 403 -5.28 -16.00 -1.59
CA LEU A 403 -4.97 -16.14 -3.02
C LEU A 403 -5.59 -17.39 -3.65
N LEU A 404 -5.46 -18.56 -3.00
CA LEU A 404 -6.08 -19.80 -3.49
C LEU A 404 -7.60 -19.63 -3.64
N SER A 405 -8.25 -19.00 -2.66
CA SER A 405 -9.70 -18.73 -2.68
C SER A 405 -10.11 -17.84 -3.87
N ARG A 406 -9.33 -16.80 -4.19
CA ARG A 406 -9.56 -15.93 -5.35
C ARG A 406 -9.31 -16.64 -6.68
N LEU A 407 -8.25 -17.44 -6.78
CA LEU A 407 -7.95 -18.24 -7.98
C LEU A 407 -9.04 -19.29 -8.25
N GLN A 408 -9.60 -19.92 -7.21
CA GLN A 408 -10.75 -20.82 -7.32
C GLN A 408 -12.00 -20.09 -7.80
N ALA A 409 -12.33 -18.93 -7.22
CA ALA A 409 -13.47 -18.12 -7.65
C ALA A 409 -13.37 -17.69 -9.14
N GLN A 410 -12.15 -17.41 -9.62
CA GLN A 410 -11.87 -17.09 -11.02
C GLN A 410 -11.67 -18.31 -11.94
N ARG A 411 -11.88 -19.54 -11.43
CA ARG A 411 -11.68 -20.82 -12.16
C ARG A 411 -10.29 -20.95 -12.79
N LYS A 412 -9.26 -20.66 -11.99
CA LYS A 412 -7.83 -20.72 -12.35
C LYS A 412 -7.08 -21.90 -11.72
N LEU A 413 -7.67 -22.56 -10.72
CA LEU A 413 -7.25 -23.86 -10.19
C LEU A 413 -8.17 -24.96 -10.73
#